data_AF-A0A929KCQ5-F1
#
_entry.id   AF-A0A929KCQ5-F1
#
_cell.length_a   1.000
_cell.length_b   1.000
_cell.length_c   1.000
_cell.angle_alpha   90.00
_cell.angle_beta   90.00
_cell.angle_gamma   90.00
#
_symmetry.space_group_name_H-M   'P 1'
#
loop_
_entity.id
_entity.type
_entity.pdbx_description
1 polymer ?
#
loop_
_entity_poly.entity_id
_entity_poly.type
_entity_poly.pdbx_seq_one_letter_code
_entity_poly.pdbx_strand_id
1 'polypeptide(L)'
;INGNRLSIYLVTLGIALAVISLIALWWLKTVPDMGKLFVQTNPSGAEVTIDGKRKGFTPLALNLKTGPHYVILTKAGYYPWEAEVKIKETDTLPLKLDLIQKDMP
;
A
#
# COMPACT_ATOMS: atom_id res chain seq x y z
N ILE A 1 -63.48 -12.27 3.41
CA ILE A 1 -62.64 -11.44 2.51
C ILE A 1 -61.51 -10.84 3.35
N ASN A 2 -60.40 -11.56 3.56
CA ASN A 2 -59.23 -11.08 4.32
C ASN A 2 -57.99 -11.92 3.96
N GLY A 3 -57.60 -11.93 2.68
CA GLY A 3 -56.56 -12.81 2.13
C GLY A 3 -55.26 -12.14 1.66
N ASN A 4 -55.08 -10.81 1.80
CA ASN A 4 -54.03 -10.10 1.03
C ASN A 4 -53.03 -9.28 1.88
N ARG A 5 -53.03 -9.41 3.22
CA ARG A 5 -52.10 -8.66 4.07
C ARG A 5 -50.73 -9.31 4.22
N LEU A 6 -50.62 -10.64 4.09
CA LEU A 6 -49.35 -11.37 4.23
C LEU A 6 -48.44 -11.24 2.99
N SER A 7 -49.02 -11.10 1.80
CA SER A 7 -48.27 -11.01 0.54
C SER A 7 -47.44 -9.72 0.44
N ILE A 8 -47.93 -8.61 1.01
CA ILE A 8 -47.24 -7.32 0.95
C ILE A 8 -45.93 -7.39 1.76
N TYR A 9 -45.93 -8.01 2.93
CA TYR A 9 -44.72 -8.14 3.78
C TYR A 9 -43.65 -9.03 3.15
N LEU A 10 -44.05 -10.11 2.47
CA LEU A 10 -43.12 -11.01 1.76
C LEU A 10 -42.47 -10.31 0.55
N VAL A 11 -43.24 -9.50 -0.18
CA VAL A 11 -42.74 -8.70 -1.31
C VAL A 11 -41.82 -7.57 -0.82
N THR A 12 -42.18 -6.86 0.26
CA THR A 12 -41.33 -5.80 0.83
C THR A 12 -40.03 -6.34 1.43
N LEU A 13 -40.04 -7.51 2.07
CA LEU A 13 -38.85 -8.12 2.66
C LEU A 13 -37.84 -8.56 1.59
N GLY A 14 -38.32 -9.11 0.48
CA GLY A 14 -37.47 -9.47 -0.67
C GLY A 14 -36.82 -8.24 -1.34
N ILE A 15 -37.57 -7.15 -1.51
CA ILE A 15 -37.06 -5.90 -2.10
C ILE A 15 -36.03 -5.24 -1.16
N ALA A 16 -36.29 -5.22 0.16
CA ALA A 16 -35.35 -4.65 1.14
C ALA A 16 -33.99 -5.39 1.13
N LEU A 17 -33.99 -6.72 1.04
CA LEU A 17 -32.75 -7.52 0.93
C LEU A 17 -32.01 -7.27 -0.39
N ALA A 18 -32.73 -7.11 -1.51
CA ALA A 18 -32.13 -6.81 -2.81
C ALA A 18 -31.49 -5.41 -2.86
N VAL A 19 -32.12 -4.40 -2.24
CA VAL A 19 -31.57 -3.04 -2.14
C VAL A 19 -30.33 -3.00 -1.25
N ILE A 20 -30.34 -3.74 -0.13
CA ILE A 20 -29.14 -3.88 0.74
C ILE A 20 -28.00 -4.58 -0.03
N SER A 21 -28.28 -5.59 -0.84
CA SER A 21 -27.28 -6.27 -1.68
C SER A 21 -26.66 -5.35 -2.73
N LEU A 22 -27.46 -4.52 -3.40
CA LEU A 22 -26.99 -3.54 -4.39
C LEU A 22 -26.19 -2.39 -3.77
N ILE A 23 -26.53 -1.96 -2.56
CA ILE A 23 -25.77 -0.95 -1.81
C ILE A 23 -24.50 -1.59 -1.22
N ALA A 24 -24.55 -2.83 -0.71
CA ALA A 24 -23.38 -3.53 -0.20
C ALA A 24 -22.31 -3.75 -1.29
N LEU A 25 -22.72 -3.94 -2.54
CA LEU A 25 -21.82 -3.99 -3.70
C LEU A 25 -21.11 -2.66 -3.98
N TRP A 26 -21.72 -1.54 -3.61
CA TRP A 26 -21.05 -0.23 -3.61
C TRP A 26 -20.10 -0.04 -2.41
N TRP A 27 -20.30 -0.78 -1.32
CA TRP A 27 -19.48 -0.68 -0.11
C TRP A 27 -18.31 -1.69 -0.08
N LEU A 28 -18.29 -2.71 -0.92
CA LEU A 28 -17.23 -3.74 -0.91
C LEU A 28 -15.98 -3.38 -1.74
N LYS A 29 -16.00 -2.25 -2.46
CA LYS A 29 -14.98 -1.94 -3.47
C LYS A 29 -13.86 -1.02 -2.95
N THR A 30 -13.25 -1.32 -1.80
CA THR A 30 -12.04 -0.60 -1.34
C THR A 30 -11.09 -1.51 -0.56
N VAL A 31 -10.53 -2.53 -1.20
CA VAL A 31 -9.28 -3.12 -0.70
C VAL A 31 -8.17 -2.20 -1.19
N PRO A 32 -7.34 -1.60 -0.32
CA PRO A 32 -6.20 -0.82 -0.77
C PRO A 32 -5.24 -1.75 -1.53
N ASP A 33 -4.98 -1.44 -2.80
CA ASP A 33 -3.99 -2.16 -3.59
C ASP A 33 -2.62 -2.05 -2.87
N MET A 34 -1.95 -3.19 -2.67
CA MET A 34 -0.66 -3.27 -1.96
C MET A 34 0.43 -3.71 -2.94
N GLY A 35 1.61 -3.07 -2.86
CA GLY A 35 2.81 -3.45 -3.60
C GLY A 35 3.93 -3.91 -2.68
N LYS A 36 4.87 -4.69 -3.23
CA LYS A 36 6.09 -5.13 -2.54
C LYS A 36 7.27 -4.26 -2.98
N LEU A 37 7.94 -3.62 -2.01
CA LEU A 37 9.18 -2.88 -2.25
C LEU A 37 10.36 -3.68 -1.68
N PHE A 38 11.37 -3.93 -2.51
CA PHE A 38 12.64 -4.51 -2.09
C PHE A 38 13.75 -3.47 -2.24
N VAL A 39 14.31 -3.04 -1.11
CA VAL A 39 15.34 -1.99 -1.06
C VAL A 39 16.69 -2.62 -0.75
N GLN A 40 17.68 -2.39 -1.61
CA GLN A 40 19.04 -2.86 -1.43
C GLN A 40 20.03 -1.73 -1.73
N THR A 41 20.96 -1.46 -0.81
CA THR A 41 22.03 -0.49 -1.06
C THR A 41 23.38 -1.16 -1.09
N ASN A 42 24.32 -0.51 -1.77
CA ASN A 42 25.72 -0.81 -1.70
C ASN A 42 26.47 0.46 -1.23
N PRO A 43 27.09 0.44 -0.05
CA PRO A 43 27.15 -0.69 0.89
C PRO A 43 25.80 -0.98 1.59
N SER A 44 25.63 -2.22 2.06
CA SER A 44 24.45 -2.66 2.82
C SER A 44 24.39 -2.02 4.21
N GLY A 45 23.23 -2.10 4.89
CA GLY A 45 23.05 -1.53 6.22
C GLY A 45 22.77 -0.01 6.20
N ALA A 46 22.24 0.51 5.09
CA ALA A 46 21.68 1.85 5.09
C ALA A 46 20.31 1.83 5.78
N GLU A 47 20.03 2.84 6.60
CA GLU A 47 18.74 3.02 7.24
C GLU A 47 17.69 3.47 6.22
N VAL A 48 16.53 2.84 6.26
CA VAL A 48 15.42 3.06 5.33
C VAL A 48 14.29 3.80 6.06
N THR A 49 13.97 4.99 5.56
CA THR A 49 12.84 5.80 6.01
C THR A 49 11.87 6.00 4.85
N ILE A 50 10.58 5.71 5.08
CA ILE A 50 9.54 5.82 4.05
C ILE A 50 8.37 6.63 4.62
N ASP A 51 7.98 7.69 3.92
CA ASP A 51 6.96 8.66 4.34
C ASP A 51 7.21 9.19 5.76
N GLY A 52 8.48 9.48 6.06
CA GLY A 52 8.92 9.95 7.39
C GLY A 52 8.92 8.87 8.49
N LYS A 53 8.60 7.61 8.17
CA LYS A 53 8.63 6.50 9.14
C LYS A 53 9.82 5.59 8.88
N ARG A 54 10.64 5.41 9.92
CA ARG A 54 11.74 4.44 9.92
C ARG A 54 11.20 3.01 9.72
N LYS A 55 11.72 2.29 8.73
CA LYS A 55 11.31 0.92 8.37
C LYS A 55 12.34 -0.14 8.72
N GLY A 56 13.62 0.22 8.83
CA GLY A 56 14.70 -0.70 9.18
C GLY A 56 15.99 -0.37 8.44
N PHE A 57 16.77 -1.41 8.12
CA PHE A 57 18.04 -1.30 7.40
C PHE A 57 18.05 -2.18 6.15
N THR A 58 18.80 -1.79 5.12
CA THR A 58 18.96 -2.57 3.89
C THR A 58 19.85 -3.81 4.09
N PRO A 59 19.58 -4.93 3.39
CA PRO A 59 18.45 -5.15 2.48
C PRO A 59 17.12 -5.36 3.23
N LEU A 60 16.05 -4.73 2.74
CA LEU A 60 14.73 -4.76 3.38
C LEU A 60 13.62 -5.01 2.36
N ALA A 61 12.73 -5.96 2.67
CA ALA A 61 11.49 -6.20 1.93
C ALA A 61 10.29 -5.71 2.77
N LEU A 62 9.40 -4.91 2.18
CA LEU A 62 8.20 -4.44 2.87
C LEU A 62 7.01 -4.28 1.93
N ASN A 63 5.80 -4.40 2.49
CA ASN A 63 4.56 -4.11 1.78
C ASN A 63 4.16 -2.65 2.01
N LEU A 64 3.88 -1.93 0.93
CA LEU A 64 3.40 -0.57 0.94
C LEU A 64 2.09 -0.48 0.15
N LYS A 65 1.32 0.58 0.40
CA LYS A 65 0.19 0.89 -0.47
C LYS A 65 0.71 1.18 -1.87
N THR A 66 -0.07 0.89 -2.90
CA THR A 66 0.28 1.40 -4.23
C THR A 66 0.16 2.92 -4.24
N GLY A 67 0.99 3.56 -5.07
CA GLY A 67 1.07 5.02 -5.15
C GLY A 67 2.47 5.57 -4.86
N PRO A 68 2.59 6.90 -4.82
CA PRO A 68 3.86 7.57 -4.55
C PRO A 68 4.25 7.43 -3.07
N HIS A 69 5.53 7.13 -2.84
CA HIS A 69 6.12 7.03 -1.51
C HIS A 69 7.45 7.78 -1.49
N TYR A 70 7.69 8.57 -0.44
CA TYR A 70 8.96 9.29 -0.29
C TYR A 70 9.96 8.40 0.45
N VAL A 71 11.05 8.02 -0.20
CA VAL A 71 12.05 7.10 0.33
C VAL A 71 13.34 7.86 0.61
N ILE A 72 13.84 7.72 1.84
CA ILE A 72 15.10 8.28 2.30
C ILE A 72 16.00 7.13 2.77
N LEU A 73 17.23 7.11 2.27
CA LEU A 73 18.27 6.15 2.63
C LEU A 73 19.45 6.88 3.24
N THR A 74 19.78 6.56 4.49
CA THR A 74 20.85 7.20 5.25
C THR A 74 21.89 6.18 5.68
N LYS A 75 23.17 6.54 5.53
CA LYS A 75 24.28 5.74 6.07
C LYS A 75 25.41 6.65 6.55
N ALA A 76 25.99 6.33 7.71
CA ALA A 76 27.12 7.07 8.24
C ALA A 76 28.31 7.03 7.26
N GLY A 77 28.89 8.20 6.96
CA GLY A 77 29.97 8.35 5.98
C GLY A 77 29.52 8.47 4.52
N TYR A 78 28.21 8.52 4.25
CA TYR A 78 27.64 8.63 2.90
C TYR A 78 26.66 9.81 2.82
N TYR A 79 26.45 10.34 1.61
CA TYR A 79 25.38 11.29 1.34
C TYR A 79 24.01 10.59 1.46
N PRO A 80 23.01 11.26 2.07
CA PRO A 80 21.65 10.74 2.08
C PRO A 80 21.14 10.67 0.64
N TRP A 81 20.45 9.58 0.32
CA TRP A 81 19.75 9.44 -0.94
C TRP A 81 18.24 9.59 -0.69
N GLU A 82 17.59 10.43 -1.49
CA GLU A 82 16.17 10.72 -1.37
C GLU A 82 15.52 10.67 -2.75
N ALA A 83 14.42 9.94 -2.87
CA ALA A 83 13.59 9.97 -4.07
C ALA A 83 12.14 9.61 -3.79
N GLU A 84 11.25 10.14 -4.61
CA GLU A 84 9.88 9.68 -4.71
C GLU A 84 9.83 8.41 -5.57
N VAL A 85 9.38 7.31 -4.98
CA VAL A 85 9.25 6.01 -5.65
C VAL A 85 7.77 5.69 -5.78
N LYS A 86 7.29 5.48 -7.00
CA LYS A 86 5.92 5.06 -7.26
C LYS A 86 5.80 3.54 -7.17
N ILE A 87 5.18 3.06 -6.11
CA ILE A 87 4.90 1.64 -5.89
C ILE A 87 3.71 1.23 -6.77
N LYS A 88 3.96 0.28 -7.67
CA LYS A 88 2.92 -0.35 -8.48
C LYS A 88 2.55 -1.72 -7.90
N GLU A 89 1.35 -2.17 -8.22
CA GLU A 89 0.92 -3.52 -7.90
C GLU A 89 1.88 -4.53 -8.53
N THR A 90 2.49 -5.39 -7.70
CA THR A 90 3.26 -6.57 -8.11
C THR A 90 4.66 -6.38 -8.72
N ASP A 91 5.15 -5.18 -8.98
CA ASP A 91 6.55 -5.00 -9.39
C ASP A 91 7.47 -5.05 -8.17
N THR A 92 8.19 -6.16 -8.01
CA THR A 92 9.38 -6.19 -7.16
C THR A 92 10.42 -5.33 -7.87
N LEU A 93 10.44 -4.03 -7.60
CA LEU A 93 11.50 -3.15 -8.06
C LEU A 93 12.68 -3.33 -7.10
N PRO A 94 13.73 -4.09 -7.46
CA PRO A 94 14.98 -4.06 -6.71
C PRO A 94 15.57 -2.66 -6.89
N LEU A 95 15.33 -1.79 -5.92
CA LEU A 95 15.95 -0.49 -5.89
C LEU A 95 17.39 -0.73 -5.40
N LYS A 96 18.29 -1.01 -6.35
CA LYS A 96 19.72 -1.14 -6.11
C LYS A 96 20.35 0.24 -6.25
N LEU A 97 20.91 0.75 -5.15
CA LEU A 97 21.51 2.07 -5.11
C LEU A 97 22.92 1.99 -4.55
N ASP A 98 23.86 2.59 -5.27
CA ASP A 98 25.21 2.84 -4.79
C ASP A 98 25.22 4.20 -4.07
N LEU A 99 25.51 4.19 -2.77
CA LEU A 99 25.58 5.43 -1.99
C LEU A 99 26.93 6.12 -2.25
N ILE A 100 26.90 7.45 -2.40
CA ILE A 100 28.11 8.26 -2.61
C ILE A 100 28.75 8.56 -1.24
N GLN A 101 30.02 8.21 -1.06
CA GLN A 101 30.76 8.52 0.17
C GLN A 101 30.98 10.02 0.32
N LYS A 102 30.87 10.51 1.56
CA LYS A 102 31.11 11.91 1.89
C LYS A 102 32.61 12.25 1.94
N ASP A 103 33.44 11.25 2.25
CA ASP A 103 34.88 11.43 2.56
C ASP A 103 35.82 11.03 1.41
N MET A 104 35.38 11.09 0.15
CA MET A 104 36.28 10.85 -0.98
C MET A 104 37.02 12.16 -1.33
N PRO A 105 38.36 12.25 -1.12
CA PRO A 105 39.15 13.35 -1.65
C PRO A 105 39.21 13.33 -3.19
#